data_AF-J8EZC1-F1
#
_entry.id   AF-J8EZC1-F1
#
_cell.length_a   1.000
_cell.length_b   1.000
_cell.length_c   1.000
_cell.angle_alpha   90.00
_cell.angle_beta   90.00
_cell.angle_gamma   90.00
#
_symmetry.space_group_name_H-M   'P 1'
#
loop_
_entity.id
_entity.type
_entity.pdbx_description
1 polymer ?
#
loop_
_entity_poly.entity_id
_entity_poly.type
_entity_poly.pdbx_seq_one_letter_code
_entity_poly.pdbx_strand_id
1 'polypeptide(L)' 'MTDPRWPKEGGWVKMAHNVNLVAIHYFKNTRTGEFDYFKFKN' A
#
# COMPACT_ATOMS: atom_id res chain seq x y z
N MET A 1 -1.56 -8.93 6.57
CA MET A 1 -1.50 -9.24 5.13
C MET A 1 -1.47 -10.74 4.99
N THR A 2 -2.19 -11.33 4.04
CA THR A 2 -2.06 -12.77 3.73
C THR A 2 -1.15 -13.03 2.53
N ASP A 3 -0.84 -12.00 1.74
CA ASP A 3 0.10 -12.10 0.62
C ASP A 3 1.54 -12.12 1.15
N PRO A 4 2.35 -13.15 0.83
CA PRO A 4 3.71 -13.28 1.33
C PRO A 4 4.68 -12.22 0.78
N ARG A 5 4.32 -11.49 -0.28
CA ARG A 5 5.15 -10.39 -0.82
C ARG A 5 5.21 -9.17 0.10
N TRP A 6 4.14 -8.94 0.88
CA TRP A 6 4.02 -7.79 1.76
C TRP A 6 3.69 -8.23 3.20
N PRO A 7 4.62 -8.92 3.90
CA PRO A 7 4.36 -9.42 5.24
C PRO A 7 4.11 -8.27 6.22
N LYS A 8 3.08 -8.42 7.07
CA LYS A 8 2.75 -7.42 8.11
C LYS A 8 3.91 -7.30 9.11
N GLU A 9 4.52 -8.43 9.42
CA GLU A 9 5.68 -8.58 10.31
C GLU A 9 6.93 -7.90 9.73
N GLY A 10 6.98 -7.72 8.40
CA GLY A 10 8.02 -6.97 7.69
C GLY A 10 7.77 -5.46 7.65
N GLY A 11 6.65 -4.97 8.20
CA GLY A 11 6.29 -3.56 8.23
C GLY A 11 5.37 -3.11 7.09
N TRP A 12 4.90 -4.02 6.24
CA TRP A 12 4.03 -3.65 5.14
C TRP A 12 2.59 -3.42 5.59
N VAL A 13 2.00 -2.35 5.07
CA VAL A 13 0.61 -1.95 5.34
C VAL A 13 -0.06 -1.56 4.03
N LYS A 14 -1.29 -2.02 3.81
CA LYS A 14 -2.13 -1.60 2.69
C LYS A 14 -2.71 -0.21 2.99
N MET A 15 -2.47 0.73 2.10
CA MET A 15 -2.90 2.11 2.17
C MET A 15 -4.01 2.39 1.16
N ALA A 16 -4.83 3.40 1.44
CA ALA A 16 -5.84 3.93 0.53
C ALA A 16 -5.92 5.45 0.71
N HIS A 17 -5.82 6.20 -0.39
CA HIS A 17 -5.91 7.66 -0.40
C HIS A 17 -6.81 8.12 -1.53
N ASN A 18 -7.61 9.16 -1.29
CA ASN A 18 -8.41 9.79 -2.34
C ASN A 18 -7.78 11.11 -2.73
N VAL A 19 -7.47 11.28 -4.01
CA VAL A 19 -6.88 12.50 -4.58
C VAL A 19 -7.70 12.89 -5.80
N ASN A 20 -8.33 14.07 -5.78
CA ASN A 20 -9.12 14.59 -6.90
C ASN A 20 -10.10 13.57 -7.49
N LEU A 21 -10.88 12.91 -6.61
CA LEU A 21 -11.86 11.85 -6.95
C LEU A 21 -11.26 10.52 -7.44
N VAL A 22 -9.94 10.36 -7.45
CA VAL A 22 -9.27 9.08 -7.74
C VAL A 22 -8.86 8.40 -6.45
N ALA A 23 -9.32 7.16 -6.25
CA ALA A 23 -8.90 6.31 -5.15
C ALA A 23 -7.60 5.58 -5.51
N ILE A 24 -6.56 5.84 -4.74
CA ILE A 24 -5.22 5.26 -4.89
C ILE A 24 -5.01 4.24 -3.78
N HIS A 25 -4.88 2.97 -4.14
CA HIS A 25 -4.46 1.91 -3.23
C HIS A 25 -3.00 1.59 -3.47
N TYR A 26 -2.22 1.40 -2.40
CA TYR A 26 -0.81 1.00 -2.49
C TYR A 26 -0.36 0.28 -1.23
N PHE A 27 0.82 -0.35 -1.25
CA PHE A 27 1.48 -0.83 -0.04
C PHE A 27 2.60 0.12 0.37
N LYS A 28 2.72 0.35 1.67
CA LYS A 28 3.83 1.09 2.27
C LYS A 28 4.49 0.23 3.33
N ASN A 29 5.81 0.11 3.26
CA ASN A 29 6.59 -0.42 4.36
C ASN A 29 6.86 0.72 5.35
N THR A 30 6.31 0.63 6.56
CA THR A 30 6.47 1.68 7.57
C THR A 30 7.82 1.65 8.27
N ARG A 31 8.62 0.60 8.08
CA ARG A 31 9.98 0.49 8.62
C ARG A 31 11.02 1.06 7.67
N THR A 32 10.94 0.72 6.39
CA THR A 32 11.92 1.15 5.37
C THR A 32 11.50 2.44 4.66
N GLY A 33 10.20 2.78 4.69
CA GLY A 33 9.65 3.89 3.92
C GLY A 33 9.36 3.55 2.46
N GLU A 34 9.58 2.30 2.03
CA GLU A 34 9.34 1.84 0.66
C GLU A 34 7.85 1.80 0.32
N PHE A 35 7.56 1.93 -0.97
CA PHE A 35 6.22 1.85 -1.54
C PHE A 35 6.19 0.79 -2.64
N ASP A 36 5.07 0.11 -2.78
CA ASP A 36 4.88 -0.89 -3.83
C ASP A 36 3.40 -1.00 -4.25
N TYR A 37 3.18 -1.54 -5.45
CA TYR A 37 1.89 -1.90 -6.05
C TYR A 37 0.82 -0.80 -5.97
N PHE A 38 0.91 0.17 -6.87
CA PHE A 38 -0.11 1.22 -7.00
C PHE A 38 -1.27 0.74 -7.87
N LYS A 39 -2.50 0.85 -7.36
CA LYS A 39 -3.75 0.63 -8.09
C LYS A 39 -4.63 1.86 -7.98
N PHE A 40 -4.94 2.43 -9.14
CA PHE A 40 -5.81 3.59 -9.28
C PHE A 40 -7.23 3.11 -9.63
N LYS A 41 -8.24 3.67 -8.97
CA LYS A 41 -9.65 3.43 -9.22
C LYS A 41 -10.38 4.76 -9.31
N ASN A 42 -11.34 4.84 -10.24
CA ASN A 42 -12.37 5.87 -10.26
C ASN A 42 -13.61 5.37 -9.53
#